data_AF-A0A838T4S9-F1
#
_entry.id   AF-A0A838T4S9-F1
#
_cell.length_a   1.000
_cell.length_b   1.000
_cell.length_c   1.000
_cell.angle_alpha   90.00
_cell.angle_beta   90.00
_cell.angle_gamma   90.00
#
_symmetry.space_group_name_H-M   'P 1'
#
loop_
_entity.id
_entity.type
_entity.pdbx_description
1 polymer ?
#
loop_
_entity_poly.entity_id
_entity_poly.type
_entity_poly.pdbx_seq_one_letter_code
_entity_poly.pdbx_strand_id
1 'polypeptide(L)'
;MDELKDFIEDAPARQGSRLPGQARRATRAVNLLRMYRRDADARKLSATWLPRILIAGDTSTRLRGNAVALLAALGRWKEMQPITERLLLTASDSGSRNHWLSILGVIAAQTGDRARAMQIENQLESGRGEFDYGFVDLLRARIAANLGEADRAVSLAQRAQAAGLGLQSPGSPLNYDWALLPLRDYKPFRDLIKPVD
;
A
#
# COMPACT_ATOMS: atom_id res chain seq x y z
N MET A 1 -13.77 14.71 9.54
CA MET A 1 -13.94 15.40 8.24
C MET A 1 -13.16 16.70 8.21
N ASP A 2 -13.18 17.49 9.30
CA ASP A 2 -12.39 18.73 9.42
C ASP A 2 -10.87 18.50 9.36
N GLU A 3 -10.36 17.41 9.96
CA GLU A 3 -8.94 17.03 9.82
C GLU A 3 -8.51 16.77 8.37
N LEU A 4 -9.41 16.31 7.50
CA LEU A 4 -9.08 16.01 6.10
C LEU A 4 -8.99 17.31 5.26
N LYS A 5 -9.72 18.35 5.67
CA LYS A 5 -9.81 19.62 4.96
C LYS A 5 -8.57 20.47 5.21
N ASP A 6 -8.18 20.61 6.47
CA ASP A 6 -6.90 21.23 6.87
C ASP A 6 -5.70 20.51 6.26
N PHE A 7 -5.78 19.18 6.09
CA PHE A 7 -4.70 18.37 5.54
C PHE A 7 -4.54 18.50 4.01
N ILE A 8 -5.63 18.76 3.28
CA ILE A 8 -5.60 18.98 1.82
C ILE A 8 -5.14 20.40 1.50
N GLU A 9 -5.51 21.39 2.32
CA GLU A 9 -5.24 22.81 2.09
C GLU A 9 -3.84 23.25 2.56
N ASP A 10 -3.31 22.69 3.66
CA ASP A 10 -2.06 23.16 4.30
C ASP A 10 -0.79 22.40 3.84
N ALA A 11 -0.94 21.35 3.03
CA ALA A 11 0.16 20.48 2.60
C ALA A 11 1.26 21.14 1.72
N PRO A 12 0.98 22.10 0.82
CA PRO A 12 2.01 22.65 -0.07
C PRO A 12 2.75 23.89 0.49
N ALA A 13 2.33 24.49 1.61
CA ALA A 13 2.73 25.86 1.96
C ALA A 13 4.02 26.02 2.81
N ARG A 14 4.54 24.98 3.47
CA ARG A 14 5.70 25.14 4.38
C ARG A 14 7.03 24.86 3.68
N GLN A 15 7.63 25.87 3.06
CA GLN A 15 9.01 25.83 2.56
C GLN A 15 10.01 25.77 3.73
N GLY A 16 10.90 24.77 3.71
CA GLY A 16 11.96 24.58 4.71
C GLY A 16 12.12 23.11 5.11
N SER A 17 13.11 22.42 4.53
CA SER A 17 13.74 21.15 4.96
C SER A 17 12.88 19.90 5.28
N ARG A 18 11.56 19.87 5.05
CA ARG A 18 10.67 18.75 5.47
C ARG A 18 10.16 17.83 4.37
N LEU A 19 10.84 17.73 3.22
CA LEU A 19 10.29 17.00 2.07
C LEU A 19 9.91 15.53 2.38
N PRO A 20 10.71 14.71 3.11
CA PRO A 20 10.27 13.36 3.48
C PRO A 20 9.02 13.33 4.37
N GLY A 21 8.87 14.30 5.27
CA GLY A 21 7.70 14.43 6.13
C GLY A 21 6.44 14.87 5.37
N GLN A 22 6.60 15.82 4.43
CA GLN A 22 5.52 16.28 3.56
C GLN A 22 5.09 15.19 2.58
N ALA A 23 6.04 14.47 1.97
CA ALA A 23 5.77 13.33 1.10
C ALA A 23 5.00 12.23 1.84
N ARG A 24 5.42 11.88 3.07
CA ARG A 24 4.70 10.91 3.90
C ARG A 24 3.26 11.36 4.18
N ARG A 25 3.07 12.64 4.49
CA ARG A 25 1.72 13.20 4.69
C ARG A 25 0.89 13.11 3.42
N ALA A 26 1.41 13.56 2.29
CA ALA A 26 0.72 13.49 1.01
C ALA A 26 0.31 12.05 0.65
N THR A 27 1.21 11.07 0.81
CA THR A 27 0.90 9.65 0.60
C THR A 27 -0.22 9.16 1.51
N ARG A 28 -0.20 9.52 2.81
CA ARG A 28 -1.28 9.16 3.74
C ARG A 28 -2.62 9.75 3.31
N ALA A 29 -2.66 11.03 2.91
CA ALA A 29 -3.87 11.65 2.40
C ALA A 29 -4.39 10.95 1.13
N VAL A 30 -3.51 10.61 0.20
CA VAL A 30 -3.89 9.87 -1.01
C VAL A 30 -4.57 8.55 -0.66
N ASN A 31 -4.00 7.76 0.26
CA ASN A 31 -4.61 6.49 0.67
C ASN A 31 -5.99 6.68 1.33
N LEU A 32 -6.11 7.68 2.21
CA LEU A 32 -7.40 8.02 2.83
C LEU A 32 -8.43 8.48 1.79
N LEU A 33 -8.06 9.36 0.87
CA LEU A 33 -8.94 9.81 -0.21
C LEU A 33 -9.46 8.63 -1.03
N ARG A 34 -8.60 7.67 -1.38
CA ARG A 34 -9.01 6.46 -2.12
C ARG A 34 -9.95 5.56 -1.30
N MET A 35 -9.70 5.43 -0.01
CA MET A 35 -10.56 4.68 0.91
C MET A 35 -11.96 5.32 0.99
N TYR A 36 -12.02 6.65 1.08
CA TYR A 36 -13.26 7.44 1.12
C TYR A 36 -13.83 7.79 -0.26
N ARG A 37 -13.48 7.05 -1.33
CA ARG A 37 -14.05 7.20 -2.68
C ARG A 37 -13.78 8.55 -3.36
N ARG A 38 -12.82 9.32 -2.86
CA ARG A 38 -12.36 10.58 -3.46
C ARG A 38 -11.20 10.32 -4.43
N ASP A 39 -11.42 9.39 -5.37
CA ASP A 39 -10.39 8.89 -6.28
C ASP A 39 -9.84 9.99 -7.21
N ALA A 40 -10.68 10.95 -7.64
CA ALA A 40 -10.25 12.10 -8.44
C ALA A 40 -9.29 13.02 -7.67
N ASP A 41 -9.60 13.31 -6.39
CA ASP A 41 -8.75 14.14 -5.53
C ASP A 41 -7.43 13.44 -5.22
N ALA A 42 -7.48 12.12 -4.96
CA ALA A 42 -6.30 11.29 -4.76
C ALA A 42 -5.36 11.34 -5.97
N ARG A 43 -5.90 11.23 -7.18
CA ARG A 43 -5.14 11.36 -8.43
C ARG A 43 -4.55 12.75 -8.59
N LYS A 44 -5.33 13.81 -8.37
CA LYS A 44 -4.86 15.21 -8.45
C LYS A 44 -3.69 15.47 -7.49
N LEU A 45 -3.83 15.04 -6.23
CA LEU A 45 -2.79 15.18 -5.22
C LEU A 45 -1.55 14.34 -5.58
N SER A 46 -1.73 13.13 -6.10
CA SER A 46 -0.63 12.26 -6.53
C SER A 46 0.16 12.86 -7.70
N ALA A 47 -0.53 13.38 -8.72
CA ALA A 47 0.09 14.06 -9.86
C ALA A 47 0.88 15.32 -9.43
N THR A 48 0.42 15.99 -8.36
CA THR A 48 1.08 17.17 -7.80
C THR A 48 2.37 16.82 -7.04
N TRP A 49 2.38 15.71 -6.29
CA TRP A 49 3.51 15.35 -5.42
C TRP A 49 4.54 14.43 -6.08
N LEU A 50 4.13 13.58 -7.01
CA LEU A 50 5.01 12.58 -7.61
C LEU A 50 6.25 13.20 -8.28
N PRO A 51 6.15 14.24 -9.13
CA PRO A 51 7.35 14.84 -9.73
C PRO A 51 8.34 15.38 -8.69
N ARG A 52 7.84 15.98 -7.60
CA ARG A 52 8.67 16.53 -6.51
C ARG A 52 9.45 15.43 -5.79
N ILE A 53 8.80 14.29 -5.57
CA ILE A 53 9.44 13.14 -4.91
C ILE A 53 10.47 12.48 -5.82
N LEU A 54 10.16 12.32 -7.11
CA LEU A 54 11.07 11.69 -8.07
C LEU A 54 12.32 12.54 -8.29
N ILE A 55 12.19 13.87 -8.41
CA ILE A 55 13.33 14.79 -8.57
C ILE A 55 14.24 14.78 -7.33
N ALA A 56 13.67 14.72 -6.13
CA ALA A 56 14.44 14.81 -4.89
C ALA A 56 14.99 13.46 -4.38
N GLY A 57 14.59 12.34 -4.98
CA GLY A 57 14.51 11.05 -4.29
C GLY A 57 15.45 9.95 -4.78
N ASP A 58 16.59 10.27 -5.41
CA ASP A 58 17.37 9.19 -6.04
C ASP A 58 18.15 8.29 -5.06
N THR A 59 18.21 8.59 -3.75
CA THR A 59 18.88 7.69 -2.78
C THR A 59 18.02 7.28 -1.59
N SER A 60 16.90 7.94 -1.31
CA SER A 60 16.09 7.64 -0.12
C SER A 60 15.05 6.54 -0.37
N THR A 61 15.24 5.37 0.25
CA THR A 61 14.26 4.26 0.30
C THR A 61 12.87 4.74 0.74
N ARG A 62 12.81 5.66 1.70
CA ARG A 62 11.53 6.21 2.20
C ARG A 62 10.81 7.05 1.15
N LEU A 63 11.52 7.92 0.44
CA LEU A 63 10.92 8.73 -0.64
C LEU A 63 10.45 7.84 -1.80
N ARG A 64 11.24 6.82 -2.16
CA ARG A 64 10.84 5.82 -3.15
C ARG A 64 9.59 5.04 -2.74
N GLY A 65 9.47 4.63 -1.48
CA GLY A 65 8.26 3.99 -0.96
C GLY A 65 7.01 4.89 -1.03
N ASN A 66 7.17 6.20 -0.78
CA ASN A 66 6.07 7.15 -0.97
C ASN A 66 5.69 7.29 -2.46
N ALA A 67 6.68 7.33 -3.36
CA ALA A 67 6.43 7.38 -4.80
C ALA A 67 5.63 6.17 -5.31
N VAL A 68 5.91 4.97 -4.80
CA VAL A 68 5.18 3.73 -5.12
C VAL A 68 3.68 3.89 -4.85
N ALA A 69 3.29 4.41 -3.68
CA ALA A 69 1.88 4.61 -3.35
C ALA A 69 1.19 5.67 -4.24
N LEU A 70 1.91 6.74 -4.61
CA LEU A 70 1.38 7.76 -5.54
C LEU A 70 1.22 7.21 -6.96
N LEU A 71 2.16 6.40 -7.44
CA LEU A 71 2.06 5.72 -8.72
C LEU A 71 0.87 4.75 -8.75
N ALA A 72 0.64 4.02 -7.66
CA ALA A 72 -0.52 3.16 -7.52
C ALA A 72 -1.85 3.93 -7.59
N ALA A 73 -1.93 5.11 -6.98
CA ALA A 73 -3.12 5.97 -7.07
C ALA A 73 -3.38 6.49 -8.50
N LEU A 74 -2.32 6.67 -9.29
CA LEU A 74 -2.38 7.07 -10.69
C LEU A 74 -2.58 5.88 -11.65
N GLY A 75 -2.52 4.63 -11.17
CA GLY A 75 -2.55 3.44 -12.00
C GLY A 75 -1.32 3.28 -12.91
N ARG A 76 -0.20 3.93 -12.57
CA ARG A 76 1.04 3.93 -13.38
C ARG A 76 1.91 2.71 -13.05
N TRP A 77 1.35 1.51 -13.22
CA TRP A 77 1.94 0.24 -12.80
C TRP A 77 3.31 -0.04 -13.44
N LYS A 78 3.44 0.23 -14.75
CA LYS A 78 4.70 0.05 -15.50
C LYS A 78 5.85 0.89 -14.94
N GLU A 79 5.55 2.10 -14.48
CA GLU A 79 6.56 3.00 -13.90
C GLU A 79 6.85 2.68 -12.43
N MET A 80 5.88 2.10 -11.75
CA MET A 80 5.99 1.65 -10.36
C MET A 80 6.92 0.44 -10.21
N GLN A 81 6.95 -0.45 -11.22
CA GLN A 81 7.73 -1.68 -11.21
C GLN A 81 9.24 -1.46 -10.96
N PRO A 82 9.98 -0.69 -11.77
CA PRO A 82 11.44 -0.54 -11.59
C PRO A 82 11.81 0.09 -10.23
N ILE A 83 10.96 0.98 -9.69
CA ILE A 83 11.16 1.57 -8.37
C ILE A 83 10.99 0.50 -7.28
N THR A 84 9.97 -0.35 -7.41
CA THR A 84 9.68 -1.43 -6.46
C THR A 84 10.76 -2.51 -6.50
N GLU A 85 11.25 -2.90 -7.68
CA GLU A 85 12.37 -3.83 -7.85
C GLU A 85 13.63 -3.30 -7.16
N ARG A 86 13.93 -2.01 -7.33
CA ARG A 86 15.08 -1.38 -6.65
C ARG A 86 14.92 -1.38 -5.13
N LEU A 87 13.72 -1.08 -4.63
CA LEU A 87 13.41 -1.15 -3.21
C LEU A 87 13.59 -2.56 -2.63
N LEU A 88 13.15 -3.58 -3.37
CA LEU A 88 13.33 -4.99 -3.03
C LEU A 88 14.81 -5.37 -2.92
N LEU A 89 15.64 -4.91 -3.86
CA LEU A 89 17.09 -5.15 -3.86
C LEU A 89 17.81 -4.48 -2.68
N THR A 90 17.31 -3.32 -2.23
CA THR A 90 17.89 -2.57 -1.11
C THR A 90 17.29 -2.90 0.26
N ALA A 91 16.35 -3.85 0.32
CA ALA A 91 15.71 -4.22 1.57
C ALA A 91 16.70 -4.95 2.51
N SER A 92 16.84 -4.45 3.74
CA SER A 92 17.80 -4.97 4.72
C SER A 92 17.27 -6.13 5.56
N ASP A 93 15.94 -6.32 5.61
CA ASP A 93 15.28 -7.32 6.44
C ASP A 93 14.18 -8.07 5.65
N SER A 94 13.81 -9.26 6.15
CA SER A 94 12.82 -10.14 5.53
C SER A 94 11.43 -9.51 5.45
N GLY A 95 11.04 -8.71 6.45
CA GLY A 95 9.76 -8.00 6.45
C GLY A 95 9.67 -6.96 5.34
N SER A 96 10.67 -6.08 5.22
CA SER A 96 10.79 -5.11 4.13
C SER A 96 10.87 -5.80 2.77
N ARG A 97 11.64 -6.89 2.65
CA ARG A 97 11.73 -7.68 1.42
C ARG A 97 10.37 -8.25 1.01
N ASN A 98 9.68 -8.91 1.93
CA ASN A 98 8.35 -9.49 1.68
C ASN A 98 7.32 -8.40 1.35
N HIS A 99 7.41 -7.23 2.00
CA HIS A 99 6.58 -6.09 1.66
C HIS A 99 6.73 -5.71 0.18
N TRP A 100 7.94 -5.44 -0.29
CA TRP A 100 8.17 -5.06 -1.70
C TRP A 100 7.84 -6.19 -2.68
N LEU A 101 8.07 -7.44 -2.28
CA LEU A 101 7.67 -8.61 -3.06
C LEU A 101 6.15 -8.67 -3.26
N SER A 102 5.36 -8.38 -2.20
CA SER A 102 3.89 -8.28 -2.32
C SER A 102 3.45 -7.20 -3.30
N ILE A 103 4.15 -6.06 -3.34
CA ILE A 103 3.85 -4.96 -4.25
C ILE A 103 4.13 -5.37 -5.69
N LEU A 104 5.20 -6.12 -5.96
CA LEU A 104 5.44 -6.69 -7.30
C LEU A 104 4.34 -7.68 -7.70
N GLY A 105 3.82 -8.47 -6.76
CA GLY A 105 2.69 -9.36 -7.02
C GLY A 105 1.41 -8.61 -7.38
N VAL A 106 1.15 -7.49 -6.70
CA VAL A 106 0.05 -6.58 -7.03
C VAL A 106 0.23 -5.95 -8.41
N ILE A 107 1.44 -5.49 -8.74
CA ILE A 107 1.75 -4.95 -10.08
C ILE A 107 1.48 -6.00 -11.15
N ALA A 108 1.98 -7.23 -10.97
CA ALA A 108 1.76 -8.33 -11.90
C ALA A 108 0.26 -8.61 -12.12
N ALA A 109 -0.53 -8.66 -11.04
CA ALA A 109 -1.98 -8.81 -11.13
C ALA A 109 -2.64 -7.66 -11.91
N GLN A 110 -2.26 -6.41 -11.63
CA GLN A 110 -2.78 -5.22 -12.29
C GLN A 110 -2.39 -5.10 -13.77
N THR A 111 -1.27 -5.70 -14.18
CA THR A 111 -0.83 -5.75 -15.58
C THR A 111 -1.30 -7.00 -16.33
N GLY A 112 -2.11 -7.84 -15.70
CA GLY A 112 -2.67 -9.06 -16.30
C GLY A 112 -1.76 -10.29 -16.26
N ASP A 113 -0.60 -10.22 -15.61
CA ASP A 113 0.32 -11.35 -15.45
C ASP A 113 -0.03 -12.16 -14.19
N ARG A 114 -1.12 -12.92 -14.30
CA ARG A 114 -1.61 -13.78 -13.23
C ARG A 114 -0.58 -14.83 -12.80
N ALA A 115 0.18 -15.40 -13.76
CA ALA A 115 1.17 -16.42 -13.47
C ALA A 115 2.29 -15.88 -12.57
N ARG A 116 2.80 -14.68 -12.90
CA ARG A 116 3.82 -14.02 -12.07
C ARG A 116 3.28 -13.63 -10.70
N ALA A 117 2.05 -13.12 -10.62
CA ALA A 117 1.41 -12.80 -9.34
C ALA A 117 1.33 -14.04 -8.43
N MET A 118 0.91 -15.18 -8.98
CA MET A 118 0.85 -16.47 -8.27
C MET A 118 2.24 -16.99 -7.86
N GLN A 119 3.24 -16.86 -8.73
CA GLN A 119 4.62 -17.24 -8.39
C GLN A 119 5.13 -16.41 -7.20
N ILE A 120 4.87 -15.11 -7.20
CA ILE A 120 5.25 -14.20 -6.11
C ILE A 120 4.52 -14.56 -4.81
N GLU A 121 3.22 -14.88 -4.89
CA GLU A 121 2.46 -15.33 -3.73
C GLU A 121 3.06 -16.62 -3.11
N ASN A 122 3.44 -17.59 -3.95
CA ASN A 122 4.10 -18.80 -3.48
C ASN A 122 5.46 -18.51 -2.83
N GLN A 123 6.23 -17.56 -3.40
CA GLN A 123 7.49 -17.12 -2.79
C GLN A 123 7.30 -16.49 -1.41
N LEU A 124 6.24 -15.69 -1.23
CA LEU A 124 5.88 -15.12 0.08
C LEU A 124 5.59 -16.21 1.10
N GLU A 125 4.83 -17.24 0.71
CA GLU A 125 4.50 -18.35 1.61
C GLU A 125 5.73 -19.18 1.99
N SER A 126 6.57 -19.55 1.01
CA SER A 126 7.79 -20.31 1.26
C SER A 126 8.84 -19.51 2.05
N GLY A 127 8.80 -18.17 1.97
CA GLY A 127 9.68 -17.26 2.69
C GLY A 127 9.15 -16.83 4.06
N ARG A 128 8.12 -17.49 4.60
CA ARG A 128 7.55 -17.18 5.91
C ARG A 128 8.58 -17.42 7.01
N GLY A 129 8.79 -16.41 7.86
CA GLY A 129 9.66 -16.51 9.03
C GLY A 129 8.89 -16.96 10.28
N GLU A 130 9.62 -17.43 11.28
CA GLU A 130 9.06 -17.90 12.57
C GLU A 130 8.23 -16.84 13.31
N PHE A 131 8.59 -15.56 13.14
CA PHE A 131 7.95 -14.42 13.80
C PHE A 131 7.22 -13.51 12.80
N ASP A 132 6.38 -14.08 11.92
CA ASP A 132 5.64 -13.30 10.90
C ASP A 132 4.38 -12.60 11.44
N TYR A 133 3.76 -13.12 12.51
CA TYR A 133 2.56 -12.55 13.16
C TYR A 133 1.41 -12.21 12.18
N GLY A 134 1.21 -13.06 11.16
CA GLY A 134 0.17 -12.87 10.15
C GLY A 134 0.53 -11.87 9.06
N PHE A 135 1.72 -11.26 9.09
CA PHE A 135 2.13 -10.31 8.08
C PHE A 135 2.16 -10.95 6.69
N VAL A 136 2.67 -12.19 6.56
CA VAL A 136 2.71 -12.88 5.24
C VAL A 136 1.31 -13.12 4.70
N ASP A 137 0.35 -13.48 5.55
CA ASP A 137 -1.04 -13.67 5.12
C ASP A 137 -1.66 -12.36 4.62
N LEU A 138 -1.37 -11.22 5.26
CA LEU A 138 -1.79 -9.91 4.75
C LEU A 138 -1.17 -9.61 3.38
N LEU A 139 0.13 -9.87 3.21
CA LEU A 139 0.83 -9.63 1.95
C LEU A 139 0.26 -10.47 0.81
N ARG A 140 -0.12 -11.72 1.08
CA ARG A 140 -0.82 -12.60 0.15
C ARG A 140 -2.25 -12.11 -0.13
N ALA A 141 -2.96 -11.59 0.88
CA ALA A 141 -4.29 -11.00 0.71
C ALA A 141 -4.29 -9.84 -0.30
N ARG A 142 -3.24 -9.01 -0.29
CA ARG A 142 -3.05 -7.95 -1.30
C ARG A 142 -3.06 -8.51 -2.72
N ILE A 143 -2.31 -9.59 -2.97
CA ILE A 143 -2.22 -10.20 -4.30
C ILE A 143 -3.58 -10.79 -4.70
N ALA A 144 -4.18 -11.60 -3.82
CA ALA A 144 -5.49 -12.20 -4.05
C ALA A 144 -6.58 -11.15 -4.35
N ALA A 145 -6.59 -10.04 -3.60
CA ALA A 145 -7.52 -8.93 -3.84
C ALA A 145 -7.38 -8.33 -5.24
N ASN A 146 -6.15 -8.16 -5.73
CA ASN A 146 -5.89 -7.59 -7.06
C ASN A 146 -6.06 -8.61 -8.19
N LEU A 147 -6.09 -9.90 -7.89
CA LEU A 147 -6.47 -10.97 -8.82
C LEU A 147 -7.99 -11.16 -8.93
N GLY A 148 -8.79 -10.43 -8.16
CA GLY A 148 -10.25 -10.55 -8.12
C GLY A 148 -10.75 -11.67 -7.19
N GLU A 149 -9.90 -12.24 -6.34
CA GLU A 149 -10.22 -13.37 -5.47
C GLU A 149 -10.67 -12.88 -4.09
N ALA A 150 -11.81 -12.18 -4.04
CA ALA A 150 -12.26 -11.46 -2.85
C ALA A 150 -12.41 -12.35 -1.60
N ASP A 151 -13.02 -13.54 -1.72
CA ASP A 151 -13.20 -14.48 -0.61
C ASP A 151 -11.87 -14.95 -0.03
N ARG A 152 -10.96 -15.34 -0.92
CA ARG A 152 -9.62 -15.80 -0.54
C ARG A 152 -8.84 -14.68 0.14
N ALA A 153 -8.92 -13.46 -0.40
CA ALA A 153 -8.25 -12.30 0.17
C ALA A 153 -8.77 -11.99 1.59
N VAL A 154 -10.08 -12.09 1.82
CA VAL A 154 -10.66 -11.92 3.17
C VAL A 154 -10.23 -13.04 4.11
N SER A 155 -10.26 -14.30 3.67
CA SER A 155 -9.80 -15.42 4.49
C SER A 155 -8.33 -15.25 4.91
N LEU A 156 -7.47 -14.80 4.00
CA LEU A 156 -6.08 -14.45 4.30
C LEU A 156 -5.98 -13.31 5.33
N ALA A 157 -6.76 -12.23 5.15
CA ALA A 157 -6.76 -11.11 6.09
C ALA A 157 -7.29 -11.51 7.49
N GLN A 158 -8.28 -12.41 7.57
CA GLN A 158 -8.77 -12.98 8.83
C GLN A 158 -7.69 -13.79 9.54
N ARG A 159 -6.94 -14.62 8.80
CA ARG A 159 -5.79 -15.36 9.36
C ARG A 159 -4.71 -14.42 9.87
N ALA A 160 -4.43 -13.35 9.12
CA ALA A 160 -3.49 -12.32 9.55
C ALA A 160 -3.93 -11.68 10.89
N GLN A 161 -5.21 -11.32 11.01
CA GLN A 161 -5.76 -10.76 12.25
C GLN A 161 -5.70 -11.76 13.42
N ALA A 162 -6.10 -13.02 13.19
CA ALA A 162 -6.06 -14.06 14.21
C ALA A 162 -4.64 -14.36 14.72
N ALA A 163 -3.62 -14.15 13.87
CA ALA A 163 -2.21 -14.25 14.23
C ALA A 163 -1.64 -13.01 14.94
N GLY A 164 -2.48 -12.00 15.23
CA GLY A 164 -2.14 -10.82 16.01
C GLY A 164 -1.95 -9.53 15.21
N LEU A 165 -2.20 -9.54 13.89
CA LEU A 165 -2.04 -8.34 13.07
C LEU A 165 -3.18 -7.33 13.31
N GLY A 166 -2.86 -6.14 13.79
CA GLY A 166 -3.81 -5.07 14.11
C GLY A 166 -4.45 -4.40 12.89
N LEU A 167 -5.41 -5.08 12.23
CA LEU A 167 -6.20 -4.56 11.11
C LEU A 167 -7.34 -3.61 11.52
N GLN A 168 -7.63 -3.51 12.81
CA GLN A 168 -8.72 -2.68 13.35
C GLN A 168 -8.20 -1.46 14.10
N SER A 169 -6.89 -1.33 14.31
CA SER A 169 -6.31 -0.27 15.13
C SER A 169 -6.50 1.10 14.46
N PRO A 170 -7.19 2.06 15.10
CA PRO A 170 -7.41 3.37 14.52
C PRO A 170 -6.11 4.05 14.10
N GLY A 171 -6.05 4.55 12.87
CA GLY A 171 -4.85 5.18 12.32
C GLY A 171 -3.73 4.22 11.92
N SER A 172 -3.93 2.90 12.02
CA SER A 172 -3.01 1.91 11.47
C SER A 172 -2.90 2.07 9.95
N PRO A 173 -1.69 2.12 9.38
CA PRO A 173 -1.49 2.12 7.93
C PRO A 173 -2.17 0.97 7.19
N LEU A 174 -2.48 -0.12 7.91
CA LEU A 174 -3.13 -1.30 7.36
C LEU A 174 -4.61 -1.04 7.04
N ASN A 175 -5.29 -0.15 7.78
CA ASN A 175 -6.71 0.15 7.61
C ASN A 175 -6.99 0.96 6.33
N TYR A 176 -5.95 1.57 5.76
CA TYR A 176 -6.00 2.30 4.49
C TYR A 176 -4.90 1.80 3.54
N ASP A 177 -4.59 0.50 3.62
CA ASP A 177 -3.69 -0.13 2.67
C ASP A 177 -4.28 -0.07 1.27
N TRP A 178 -3.62 0.68 0.39
CA TRP A 178 -4.10 0.89 -0.96
C TRP A 178 -4.16 -0.41 -1.77
N ALA A 179 -3.37 -1.43 -1.42
CA ALA A 179 -3.36 -2.70 -2.12
C ALA A 179 -4.59 -3.57 -1.79
N LEU A 180 -5.35 -3.24 -0.74
CA LEU A 180 -6.60 -3.89 -0.38
C LEU A 180 -7.84 -3.13 -0.86
N LEU A 181 -7.67 -2.00 -1.55
CA LEU A 181 -8.78 -1.22 -2.10
C LEU A 181 -9.75 -1.99 -3.00
N PRO A 182 -9.36 -3.05 -3.75
CA PRO A 182 -10.34 -3.88 -4.46
C PRO A 182 -11.42 -4.49 -3.53
N LEU A 183 -11.11 -4.69 -2.25
CA LEU A 183 -12.05 -5.23 -1.26
C LEU A 183 -12.90 -4.15 -0.57
N ARG A 184 -12.72 -2.86 -0.88
CA ARG A 184 -13.34 -1.75 -0.12
C ARG A 184 -14.87 -1.83 -0.02
N ASP A 185 -15.53 -2.38 -1.04
CA ASP A 185 -16.99 -2.54 -1.08
C ASP A 185 -17.43 -3.94 -0.64
N TYR A 186 -16.49 -4.86 -0.42
CA TYR A 186 -16.79 -6.23 -0.07
C TYR A 186 -17.18 -6.33 1.40
N LYS A 187 -18.45 -6.69 1.67
CA LYS A 187 -19.02 -6.66 3.03
C LYS A 187 -18.16 -7.44 4.06
N PRO A 188 -17.70 -8.67 3.80
CA PRO A 188 -16.87 -9.40 4.76
C PRO A 188 -15.57 -8.67 5.12
N PHE A 189 -14.93 -8.01 4.15
CA PHE A 189 -13.74 -7.20 4.41
C PHE A 189 -14.06 -5.95 5.24
N ARG A 190 -15.17 -5.25 4.93
CA ARG A 190 -15.60 -4.09 5.72
C ARG A 190 -15.87 -4.47 7.17
N ASP A 191 -16.51 -5.60 7.41
CA ASP A 191 -16.78 -6.08 8.76
C ASP A 191 -15.48 -6.45 9.50
N LEU A 192 -14.49 -6.98 8.80
CA LEU A 192 -13.17 -7.32 9.36
C LEU A 192 -12.40 -6.10 9.88
N ILE A 193 -12.40 -4.99 9.12
CA ILE A 193 -11.59 -3.79 9.44
C ILE A 193 -12.32 -2.76 10.30
N LYS A 194 -13.59 -3.00 10.63
CA LYS A 194 -14.31 -2.13 11.58
C LYS A 194 -13.58 -2.13 12.91
N PRO A 195 -13.33 -0.96 13.52
CA PRO A 195 -12.85 -0.89 14.89
C PRO A 195 -13.74 -1.72 15.80
N VAL A 196 -13.12 -2.45 16.72
CA VAL A 196 -13.81 -2.98 17.89
C VAL A 196 -14.01 -1.83 18.88
N ASP A 197 -15.21 -1.74 19.44
CA ASP A 197 -15.54 -0.77 20.49
C ASP A 197 -14.72 -1.02 21.78
#